data_AF-A0A4Y7KGE0-F1
#
_entry.id   AF-A0A4Y7KGE0-F1
#
_cell.length_a   1.000
_cell.length_b   1.000
_cell.length_c   1.000
_cell.angle_alpha   90.00
_cell.angle_beta   90.00
_cell.angle_gamma   90.00
#
_symmetry.space_group_name_H-M   'P 1'
#
loop_
_entity.id
_entity.type
_entity.pdbx_description
1 polymer ?
#
loop_
_entity_poly.entity_id
_entity_poly.type
_entity_poly.pdbx_seq_one_letter_code
_entity_poly.pdbx_strand_id
1 'polypeptide(L)'
;MVHLHSKNEAVENWEWFYLVSNSRSNQYYLEIQRPFTCLISKLPMCNNLNLSFRIGAGCIYYDQMEADGMILKGEKLILRGLMFQGYHGVLPEEKTLGQKFVIDIDAWVDLRDAGKSDNINESVIYVDIYNIAKDVMEGPGYNLLESVAHLIATRTLQRFSQISTVHVKLGKPHVSIQGPVDYLGVEIFRFRNADVPWIN
;
A
#
# COMPACT_ATOMS: atom_id res chain seq x y z
N MET A 1 -28.25 30.58 -16.30
CA MET A 1 -27.93 29.33 -17.02
C MET A 1 -27.32 29.74 -18.35
N VAL A 2 -26.00 29.69 -18.49
CA VAL A 2 -25.34 30.06 -19.76
C VAL A 2 -25.17 28.76 -20.55
N HIS A 3 -25.91 28.61 -21.64
CA HIS A 3 -25.68 27.50 -22.58
C HIS A 3 -24.54 27.91 -23.52
N LEU A 4 -23.36 27.30 -23.34
CA LEU A 4 -22.28 27.39 -24.32
C LEU A 4 -22.46 26.26 -25.33
N HIS A 5 -22.69 26.61 -26.60
CA HIS A 5 -22.68 25.67 -27.72
C HIS A 5 -21.28 25.61 -28.31
N SER A 6 -20.66 24.44 -28.28
CA SER A 6 -19.45 24.13 -29.05
C SER A 6 -19.83 23.24 -30.23
N LYS A 7 -19.56 23.72 -31.45
CA LYS A 7 -19.61 22.92 -32.67
C LYS A 7 -18.35 22.06 -32.72
N ASN A 8 -18.38 20.85 -32.18
CA ASN A 8 -17.48 19.75 -32.55
C ASN A 8 -18.01 18.42 -31.99
N GLU A 9 -18.19 17.44 -32.87
CA GLU A 9 -18.95 16.19 -32.70
C GLU A 9 -18.30 15.13 -31.79
N ALA A 10 -17.69 15.50 -30.66
CA ALA A 10 -17.07 14.49 -29.80
C ALA A 10 -17.08 14.79 -28.30
N VAL A 11 -18.13 15.40 -27.74
CA VAL A 11 -18.49 15.20 -26.32
C VAL A 11 -19.99 15.44 -26.12
N GLU A 12 -20.82 14.43 -26.37
CA GLU A 12 -22.20 14.42 -25.89
C GLU A 12 -22.24 13.92 -24.44
N ASN A 13 -22.05 14.81 -23.48
CA ASN A 13 -22.72 14.80 -22.16
C ASN A 13 -22.13 15.89 -21.23
N TRP A 14 -22.81 17.02 -21.18
CA TRP A 14 -22.44 18.19 -20.37
C TRP A 14 -23.15 18.25 -19.01
N GLU A 15 -23.72 17.14 -18.52
CA GLU A 15 -24.42 17.07 -17.23
C GLU A 15 -23.52 17.16 -15.99
N TRP A 16 -22.19 17.31 -16.16
CA TRP A 16 -21.21 17.08 -15.09
C TRP A 16 -20.59 18.34 -14.47
N PHE A 17 -20.94 19.53 -14.96
CA PHE A 17 -20.32 20.78 -14.54
C PHE A 17 -21.35 21.90 -14.37
N TYR A 18 -21.21 22.70 -13.31
CA TYR A 18 -21.92 23.97 -13.18
C TYR A 18 -20.93 25.11 -12.89
N LEU A 19 -21.24 26.29 -13.45
CA LEU A 19 -20.49 27.52 -13.22
C LEU A 19 -20.91 28.13 -11.89
N VAL A 20 -19.97 28.20 -10.96
CA VAL A 20 -20.14 28.89 -9.68
C VAL A 20 -19.52 30.27 -9.80
N SER A 21 -20.32 31.32 -9.59
CA SER A 21 -19.84 32.70 -9.58
C SER A 21 -19.62 33.18 -8.15
N ASN A 22 -18.47 33.79 -7.89
CA ASN A 22 -18.22 34.48 -6.64
C ASN A 22 -18.55 35.97 -6.80
N SER A 23 -19.66 36.39 -6.22
CA SER A 23 -20.19 37.75 -6.35
C SER A 23 -19.30 38.85 -5.74
N ARG A 24 -18.28 38.50 -4.95
CA ARG A 24 -17.34 39.48 -4.36
C ARG A 24 -16.07 39.70 -5.19
N SER A 25 -15.71 38.79 -6.09
CA SER A 25 -14.42 38.82 -6.82
C SER A 25 -14.56 38.81 -8.34
N ASN A 26 -15.79 38.75 -8.87
CA ASN A 26 -16.08 38.66 -10.31
C ASN A 26 -15.34 37.51 -11.01
N GLN A 27 -15.07 36.44 -10.27
CA GLN A 27 -14.43 35.23 -10.76
C GLN A 27 -15.44 34.09 -10.87
N TYR A 28 -15.30 33.31 -11.95
CA TYR A 28 -16.13 32.15 -12.26
C TYR A 28 -15.27 30.89 -12.13
N TYR A 29 -15.85 29.84 -11.57
CA TYR A 29 -15.18 28.55 -11.32
C TYR A 29 -16.07 27.41 -11.81
N LEU A 30 -15.45 26.35 -12.34
CA LEU A 30 -16.11 25.10 -12.69
C LEU A 30 -15.93 24.09 -11.56
N GLU A 31 -17.03 23.55 -11.04
CA GLU A 31 -17.03 22.56 -9.96
C GLU A 31 -17.51 21.19 -10.48
N ILE A 32 -16.75 20.12 -10.17
CA ILE A 32 -16.97 18.75 -10.68
C ILE A 32 -17.62 17.91 -9.58
N GLN A 33 -18.76 17.27 -9.87
CA GLN A 33 -19.58 16.59 -8.84
C GLN A 33 -19.21 15.12 -8.53
N ARG A 34 -18.31 14.45 -9.26
CA ARG A 34 -17.92 13.05 -8.94
C ARG A 34 -16.45 12.75 -9.26
N PRO A 35 -15.81 11.82 -8.51
CA PRO A 35 -14.43 11.43 -8.75
C PRO A 35 -14.41 10.49 -9.95
N PHE A 36 -14.29 11.07 -11.14
CA PHE A 36 -13.74 10.35 -12.27
C PHE A 36 -12.44 11.05 -12.67
N THR A 37 -11.46 10.23 -13.01
CA THR A 37 -10.14 10.60 -13.51
C THR A 37 -10.26 11.64 -14.62
N CYS A 38 -10.24 12.91 -14.24
CA CYS A 38 -10.22 14.01 -15.17
C CYS A 38 -8.76 14.18 -15.58
N LEU A 39 -8.42 13.67 -16.76
CA LEU A 39 -7.16 14.00 -17.43
C LEU A 39 -7.25 15.48 -17.86
N ILE A 40 -6.99 16.40 -16.94
CA ILE A 40 -7.01 17.86 -17.20
C ILE A 40 -5.87 18.27 -18.16
N SER A 41 -4.99 17.35 -18.56
CA SER A 41 -3.91 17.63 -19.50
C SER A 41 -4.32 17.68 -20.99
N LYS A 42 -5.58 17.42 -21.36
CA LYS A 42 -6.02 17.38 -22.77
C LYS A 42 -7.21 18.27 -23.15
N LEU A 43 -7.46 19.36 -22.41
CA LEU A 43 -8.41 20.39 -22.87
C LEU A 43 -7.66 21.57 -23.52
N PRO A 44 -7.69 21.72 -24.86
CA PRO A 44 -7.01 22.81 -25.57
C PRO A 44 -7.65 24.20 -25.37
N MET A 45 -8.61 24.34 -24.45
CA MET A 45 -9.29 25.61 -24.15
C MET A 45 -8.82 26.30 -22.86
N CYS A 46 -7.84 25.75 -22.13
CA CYS A 46 -7.42 26.31 -20.82
C CYS A 46 -6.59 27.61 -20.90
N ASN A 47 -6.26 28.11 -22.08
CA ASN A 47 -5.35 29.26 -22.22
C ASN A 47 -6.02 30.62 -22.41
N ASN A 48 -7.37 30.73 -22.45
CA ASN A 48 -7.99 32.00 -22.85
C ASN A 48 -9.17 32.51 -22.00
N LEU A 49 -9.37 31.96 -20.81
CA LEU A 49 -10.30 32.54 -19.84
C LEU A 49 -9.62 32.49 -18.47
N ASN A 50 -9.66 33.59 -17.72
CA ASN A 50 -9.25 33.68 -16.31
C ASN A 50 -10.12 32.78 -15.41
N LEU A 51 -10.07 31.47 -15.66
CA LEU A 51 -10.74 30.39 -14.92
C LEU A 51 -9.68 29.78 -14.01
N SER A 52 -9.62 30.26 -12.78
CA SER A 52 -8.97 29.51 -11.71
C SER A 52 -9.81 28.28 -11.43
N PHE A 53 -9.21 27.09 -11.35
CA PHE A 53 -9.89 25.89 -10.87
C PHE A 53 -9.65 25.79 -9.38
N ARG A 54 -10.72 25.85 -8.57
CA ARG A 54 -10.63 25.46 -7.17
C ARG A 54 -10.87 23.97 -7.11
N ILE A 55 -9.79 23.23 -6.96
CA ILE A 55 -9.90 21.83 -6.64
C ILE A 55 -10.25 21.76 -5.15
N GLY A 56 -11.40 21.15 -4.82
CA GLY A 56 -11.80 20.95 -3.43
C GLY A 56 -10.67 20.28 -2.64
N ALA A 57 -10.57 20.60 -1.34
CA ALA A 57 -9.62 19.95 -0.44
C ALA A 57 -9.73 18.43 -0.60
N GLY A 58 -8.70 17.80 -1.17
CA GLY A 58 -8.72 16.40 -1.55
C GLY A 58 -7.97 16.06 -2.84
N CYS A 59 -7.63 17.05 -3.68
CA CYS A 59 -6.82 16.78 -4.87
C CYS A 59 -5.34 17.02 -4.62
N ILE A 60 -4.68 15.95 -4.19
CA ILE A 60 -3.23 15.84 -4.15
C ILE A 60 -2.74 15.64 -5.60
N TYR A 61 -1.72 16.39 -5.99
CA TYR A 61 -1.02 16.24 -7.27
C TYR A 61 -0.50 14.79 -7.39
N TYR A 62 -1.12 14.01 -8.28
CA TYR A 62 -0.59 12.74 -8.77
C TYR A 62 0.38 13.02 -9.92
N ASP A 63 1.62 13.37 -9.60
CA ASP A 63 2.74 13.16 -10.53
C ASP A 63 3.47 11.88 -10.11
N GLN A 64 3.69 11.00 -11.09
CA GLN A 64 4.15 9.60 -10.98
C GLN A 64 3.12 8.58 -10.47
N MET A 65 2.23 8.18 -11.38
CA MET A 65 1.72 6.81 -11.43
C MET A 65 2.86 5.89 -11.92
N GLU A 66 3.21 4.86 -11.15
CA GLU A 66 3.77 3.63 -11.70
C GLU A 66 2.84 2.48 -11.33
N ALA A 67 2.08 2.06 -12.35
CA ALA A 67 1.22 0.91 -12.32
C ALA A 67 2.10 -0.36 -12.33
N ASP A 68 2.32 -0.93 -11.13
CA ASP A 68 2.60 -2.37 -10.87
C ASP A 68 3.06 -2.66 -9.42
N GLY A 69 3.21 -1.65 -8.57
CA GLY A 69 3.51 -1.88 -7.15
C GLY A 69 3.27 -0.62 -6.34
N MET A 70 2.66 -0.75 -5.17
CA MET A 70 2.61 0.37 -4.23
C MET A 70 4.04 0.77 -3.87
N ILE A 71 4.51 1.92 -4.36
CA ILE A 71 5.79 2.49 -3.94
C ILE A 71 5.61 3.01 -2.51
N LEU A 72 5.90 2.16 -1.54
CA LEU A 72 6.06 2.57 -0.14
C LEU A 72 7.35 3.36 0.00
N LYS A 73 7.22 4.69 0.02
CA LYS A 73 8.34 5.61 0.29
C LYS A 73 8.71 5.57 1.77
N GLY A 74 10.01 5.57 2.08
CA GLY A 74 10.54 5.60 3.44
C GLY A 74 11.71 4.64 3.66
N GLU A 75 12.27 4.70 4.86
CA GLU A 75 13.32 3.80 5.32
C GLU A 75 12.69 2.52 5.90
N LYS A 76 13.44 1.40 5.86
CA LYS A 76 12.94 0.12 6.35
C LYS A 76 14.04 -0.77 6.91
N LEU A 77 13.64 -1.62 7.85
CA LEU A 77 14.41 -2.79 8.26
C LEU A 77 14.09 -3.96 7.33
N ILE A 78 15.13 -4.72 6.97
CA ILE A 78 15.07 -5.78 5.96
C ILE A 78 15.47 -7.11 6.61
N LEU A 79 14.57 -8.07 6.59
CA LEU A 79 14.83 -9.47 6.94
C LEU A 79 14.58 -10.32 5.69
N ARG A 80 15.55 -11.15 5.31
CA ARG A 80 15.51 -11.92 4.06
C ARG A 80 15.87 -13.38 4.28
N GLY A 81 15.16 -14.26 3.57
CA GLY A 81 15.46 -15.69 3.52
C GLY A 81 15.35 -16.37 4.88
N LEU A 82 14.47 -15.90 5.76
CA LEU A 82 14.27 -16.54 7.06
C LEU A 82 13.68 -17.92 6.85
N MET A 83 14.33 -18.95 7.38
CA MET A 83 13.88 -20.33 7.20
C MET A 83 13.41 -20.92 8.53
N PHE A 84 12.20 -21.44 8.54
CA PHE A 84 11.59 -22.09 9.70
C PHE A 84 10.96 -23.42 9.33
N GLN A 85 10.99 -24.38 10.25
CA GLN A 85 10.21 -25.60 10.15
C GLN A 85 8.84 -25.34 10.78
N GLY A 86 7.77 -25.55 10.01
CA GLY A 86 6.40 -25.34 10.48
C GLY A 86 5.47 -26.48 10.08
N TYR A 87 4.31 -26.52 10.72
CA TYR A 87 3.26 -27.54 10.50
C TYR A 87 2.00 -26.90 9.90
N HIS A 88 2.21 -25.93 9.00
CA HIS A 88 1.13 -25.22 8.32
C HIS A 88 0.77 -25.92 7.00
N GLY A 89 -0.51 -25.91 6.66
CA GLY A 89 -1.03 -26.56 5.47
C GLY A 89 -2.44 -27.08 5.66
N VAL A 90 -3.12 -27.32 4.55
CA VAL A 90 -4.48 -27.87 4.54
C VAL A 90 -4.44 -29.39 4.66
N LEU A 91 -3.41 -30.02 4.10
CA LEU A 91 -3.31 -31.48 4.05
C LEU A 91 -2.89 -32.06 5.41
N PRO A 92 -3.48 -33.18 5.86
CA PRO A 92 -3.10 -33.83 7.12
C PRO A 92 -1.61 -34.17 7.22
N GLU A 93 -1.00 -34.55 6.11
CA GLU A 93 0.43 -34.90 6.02
C GLU A 93 1.32 -33.69 6.31
N GLU A 94 0.91 -32.49 5.89
CA GLU A 94 1.66 -31.25 6.15
C GLU A 94 1.68 -30.91 7.64
N LYS A 95 0.60 -31.23 8.34
CA LYS A 95 0.47 -30.99 9.78
C LYS A 95 1.20 -32.01 10.65
N THR A 96 1.52 -33.18 10.09
CA THR A 96 2.21 -34.26 10.81
C THR A 96 3.70 -34.29 10.50
N LEU A 97 4.09 -34.19 9.23
CA LEU A 97 5.49 -34.21 8.80
C LEU A 97 6.14 -32.83 8.94
N GLY A 98 5.36 -31.77 8.75
CA GLY A 98 5.88 -30.41 8.66
C GLY A 98 6.75 -30.19 7.43
N GLN A 99 7.12 -28.94 7.20
CA GLN A 99 8.03 -28.57 6.12
C GLN A 99 8.73 -27.25 6.39
N LYS A 100 9.72 -26.94 5.55
CA LYS A 100 10.39 -25.63 5.56
C LYS A 100 9.52 -24.57 4.89
N PHE A 101 9.53 -23.39 5.47
CA PHE A 101 8.99 -22.16 4.92
C PHE A 101 10.09 -21.11 4.82
N VAL A 102 9.99 -20.24 3.82
CA VAL A 102 10.92 -19.12 3.61
C VAL A 102 10.15 -17.82 3.75
N ILE A 103 10.71 -16.87 4.52
CA ILE A 103 10.04 -15.60 4.82
C ILE A 103 10.97 -14.44 4.55
N ASP A 104 10.43 -13.43 3.87
CA ASP A 104 10.99 -12.09 3.82
C ASP A 104 10.07 -11.12 4.56
N ILE A 105 10.66 -10.22 5.34
CA ILE A 105 9.93 -9.17 6.06
C ILE A 105 10.60 -7.83 5.77
N ASP A 106 9.78 -6.86 5.36
CA ASP A 106 10.16 -5.45 5.38
C ASP A 106 9.30 -4.73 6.42
N ALA A 107 9.95 -3.94 7.27
CA ALA A 107 9.29 -3.10 8.27
C ALA A 107 9.69 -1.64 8.06
N TRP A 108 8.74 -0.80 7.64
CA TRP A 108 8.98 0.64 7.42
C TRP A 108 8.99 1.37 8.75
N VAL A 109 10.09 2.08 8.99
CA VAL A 109 10.39 2.81 10.23
C VAL A 109 11.36 3.94 9.91
N ASP A 110 11.25 5.07 10.61
CA ASP A 110 12.23 6.16 10.53
C ASP A 110 13.54 5.74 11.19
N LEU A 111 14.63 5.70 10.42
CA LEU A 111 15.96 5.30 10.86
C LEU A 111 16.90 6.50 11.04
N ARG A 112 16.45 7.72 10.77
CA ARG A 112 17.31 8.92 10.75
C ARG A 112 17.92 9.24 12.10
N ASP A 113 17.15 9.13 13.18
CA ASP A 113 17.63 9.49 14.52
C ASP A 113 18.65 8.46 15.02
N ALA A 114 18.31 7.16 14.94
CA ALA A 114 19.24 6.08 15.23
C ALA A 114 20.52 6.16 14.37
N GLY A 115 20.40 6.52 13.09
CA GLY A 115 21.54 6.70 12.19
C GLY A 115 22.45 7.89 12.53
N LYS A 116 21.91 8.92 13.20
CA LYS A 116 22.71 10.07 13.68
C LYS A 116 23.34 9.82 15.04
N SER A 117 22.62 9.14 15.93
CA SER A 117 23.01 8.95 17.32
C SER A 117 23.82 7.68 17.57
N ASP A 118 23.76 6.70 16.65
CA ASP A 118 24.30 5.35 16.83
C ASP A 118 23.77 4.66 18.10
N ASN A 119 22.55 5.00 18.51
CA ASN A 119 21.91 4.48 19.72
C ASN A 119 20.85 3.44 19.38
N ILE A 120 21.07 2.18 19.78
CA ILE A 120 20.13 1.09 19.52
C ILE A 120 18.73 1.31 20.12
N ASN A 121 18.63 2.10 21.20
CA ASN A 121 17.36 2.40 21.85
C ASN A 121 16.45 3.32 21.01
N GLU A 122 17.01 3.99 19.99
CA GLU A 122 16.27 4.85 19.05
C GLU A 122 15.86 4.09 17.78
N SER A 123 16.18 2.80 17.68
CA SER A 123 15.80 1.94 16.57
C SER A 123 14.88 0.80 17.02
N VAL A 124 14.39 0.04 16.05
CA VAL A 124 13.70 -1.23 16.29
C VAL A 124 14.72 -2.36 16.13
N ILE A 125 14.82 -3.23 17.13
CA ILE A 125 15.71 -4.39 17.09
C ILE A 125 15.11 -5.44 16.15
N TYR A 126 15.71 -5.63 14.98
CA TYR A 126 15.25 -6.62 13.99
C TYR A 126 15.28 -8.08 14.53
N VAL A 127 16.11 -8.37 15.54
CA VAL A 127 16.11 -9.67 16.24
C VAL A 127 14.75 -9.96 16.88
N ASP A 128 14.07 -8.95 17.39
CA ASP A 128 12.74 -9.13 17.97
C ASP A 128 11.68 -9.40 16.88
N ILE A 129 11.82 -8.79 15.69
CA ILE A 129 10.96 -9.11 14.52
C ILE A 129 11.20 -10.56 14.07
N TYR A 130 12.46 -11.00 14.04
CA TYR A 130 12.81 -12.39 13.77
C TYR A 130 12.16 -13.34 14.78
N ASN A 131 12.24 -13.03 16.07
CA ASN A 131 11.63 -13.85 17.12
C ASN A 131 10.11 -13.93 16.98
N ILE A 132 9.43 -12.82 16.64
CA ILE A 132 7.99 -12.84 16.35
C ILE A 132 7.68 -13.79 15.19
N ALA A 133 8.46 -13.72 14.09
CA ALA A 133 8.26 -14.61 12.95
C ALA A 133 8.49 -16.07 13.35
N LYS A 134 9.58 -16.35 14.09
CA LYS A 134 9.90 -17.69 14.60
C LYS A 134 8.76 -18.26 15.46
N ASP A 135 8.28 -17.50 16.43
CA ASP A 135 7.22 -17.92 17.35
C ASP A 135 5.90 -18.23 16.62
N VAL A 136 5.60 -17.47 15.56
CA VAL A 136 4.42 -17.73 14.73
C VAL A 136 4.60 -18.99 13.88
N MET A 137 5.79 -19.19 13.30
CA MET A 137 6.08 -20.29 12.37
C MET A 137 6.28 -21.65 13.06
N GLU A 138 6.91 -21.65 14.22
CA GLU A 138 7.16 -22.86 15.02
C GLU A 138 6.00 -23.13 16.02
N GLY A 139 5.01 -22.24 16.05
CA GLY A 139 3.82 -22.33 16.88
C GLY A 139 2.73 -23.27 16.33
N PRO A 140 1.46 -23.07 16.75
CA PRO A 140 0.34 -23.88 16.28
C PRO A 140 0.21 -23.89 14.75
N GLY A 141 -0.07 -25.07 14.19
CA GLY A 141 -0.32 -25.23 12.76
C GLY A 141 -1.55 -24.43 12.29
N TYR A 142 -1.42 -23.78 11.14
CA TYR A 142 -2.49 -23.03 10.47
C TYR A 142 -2.78 -23.68 9.12
N ASN A 143 -4.02 -23.54 8.63
CA ASN A 143 -4.37 -24.10 7.33
C ASN A 143 -3.81 -23.29 6.15
N LEU A 144 -3.71 -21.97 6.32
CA LEU A 144 -3.46 -21.00 5.25
C LEU A 144 -2.21 -20.18 5.53
N LEU A 145 -1.41 -19.90 4.50
CA LEU A 145 -0.24 -19.04 4.61
C LEU A 145 -0.65 -17.58 4.84
N GLU A 146 -1.81 -17.17 4.34
CA GLU A 146 -2.42 -15.87 4.53
C GLU A 146 -2.63 -15.58 6.02
N SER A 147 -3.11 -16.57 6.78
CA SER A 147 -3.31 -16.42 8.23
C SER A 147 -1.99 -16.25 8.97
N VAL A 148 -0.97 -17.03 8.58
CA VAL A 148 0.37 -16.97 9.17
C VAL A 148 1.02 -15.63 8.89
N ALA A 149 1.07 -15.22 7.62
CA ALA A 149 1.62 -13.93 7.20
C ALA A 149 0.88 -12.76 7.88
N HIS A 150 -0.45 -12.83 7.95
CA HIS A 150 -1.26 -11.81 8.63
C HIS A 150 -0.92 -11.71 10.12
N LEU A 151 -0.70 -12.84 10.80
CA LEU A 151 -0.36 -12.88 12.21
C LEU A 151 1.04 -12.29 12.46
N ILE A 152 2.02 -12.61 11.63
CA ILE A 152 3.38 -12.02 11.69
C ILE A 152 3.29 -10.50 11.55
N ALA A 153 2.60 -10.02 10.50
CA ALA A 153 2.46 -8.59 10.25
C ALA A 153 1.75 -7.88 11.41
N THR A 154 0.66 -8.46 11.91
CA THR A 154 -0.15 -7.89 12.99
C THR A 154 0.63 -7.83 14.30
N ARG A 155 1.30 -8.92 14.70
CA ARG A 155 2.13 -8.94 15.92
C ARG A 155 3.29 -7.96 15.84
N THR A 156 3.91 -7.83 14.67
CA THR A 156 5.00 -6.86 14.44
C THR A 156 4.48 -5.43 14.63
N LEU A 157 3.37 -5.06 13.98
CA LEU A 157 2.74 -3.73 14.14
C LEU A 157 2.26 -3.47 15.58
N GLN A 158 1.77 -4.48 16.28
CA GLN A 158 1.35 -4.34 17.69
C GLN A 158 2.52 -4.16 18.63
N ARG A 159 3.65 -4.85 18.38
CA ARG A 159 4.83 -4.81 19.25
C ARG A 159 5.62 -3.50 19.12
N PHE A 160 5.75 -2.98 17.91
CA PHE A 160 6.56 -1.79 17.64
C PHE A 160 5.68 -0.66 17.11
N SER A 161 5.43 0.34 17.94
CA SER A 161 4.64 1.51 17.55
C SER A 161 5.34 2.36 16.48
N GLN A 162 6.68 2.32 16.41
CA GLN A 162 7.45 3.07 15.40
C GLN A 162 7.30 2.53 13.97
N ILE A 163 6.86 1.27 13.82
CA ILE A 163 6.66 0.68 12.48
C ILE A 163 5.32 1.14 11.92
N SER A 164 5.33 1.78 10.75
CA SER A 164 4.12 2.25 10.07
C SER A 164 3.51 1.18 9.15
N THR A 165 4.38 0.39 8.51
CA THR A 165 3.99 -0.62 7.52
C THR A 165 4.84 -1.87 7.66
N VAL A 166 4.21 -3.02 7.51
CA VAL A 166 4.89 -4.31 7.41
C VAL A 166 4.49 -5.00 6.11
N HIS A 167 5.49 -5.48 5.38
CA HIS A 167 5.36 -6.32 4.22
C HIS A 167 5.92 -7.69 4.56
N VAL A 168 5.13 -8.74 4.33
CA VAL A 168 5.52 -10.12 4.59
C VAL A 168 5.35 -10.92 3.32
N LYS A 169 6.42 -11.58 2.89
CA LYS A 169 6.42 -12.59 1.85
C LYS A 169 6.69 -13.94 2.48
N LEU A 170 5.77 -14.89 2.33
CA LEU A 170 5.86 -16.22 2.91
C LEU A 170 5.73 -17.25 1.79
N GLY A 171 6.81 -18.01 1.57
CA GLY A 171 6.94 -19.02 0.55
C GLY A 171 7.05 -20.44 1.12
N LYS A 172 6.51 -21.39 0.38
CA LYS A 172 6.62 -22.83 0.57
C LYS A 172 7.46 -23.40 -0.59
N PRO A 173 8.72 -23.77 -0.35
CA PRO A 173 9.59 -24.33 -1.40
C PRO A 173 9.20 -25.73 -1.85
N HIS A 174 8.63 -26.53 -0.94
CA HIS A 174 8.32 -27.94 -1.19
C HIS A 174 6.80 -28.14 -1.37
N VAL A 175 6.28 -27.77 -2.54
CA VAL A 175 4.87 -27.93 -2.87
C VAL A 175 4.65 -29.20 -3.69
N SER A 176 3.56 -29.93 -3.40
CA SER A 176 3.11 -31.09 -4.15
C SER A 176 2.54 -30.70 -5.53
N ILE A 177 3.40 -30.22 -6.43
CA ILE A 177 3.08 -29.92 -7.83
C ILE A 177 4.03 -30.64 -8.78
N GLN A 178 3.59 -30.84 -10.02
CA GLN A 178 4.44 -31.45 -11.05
C GLN A 178 5.24 -30.35 -11.76
N GLY A 179 6.53 -30.24 -11.45
CA GLY A 179 7.46 -29.33 -12.13
C GLY A 179 8.40 -28.60 -11.16
N PRO A 180 9.50 -28.02 -11.66
CA PRO A 180 10.41 -27.24 -10.84
C PRO A 180 9.80 -25.88 -10.51
N VAL A 181 9.87 -25.49 -9.24
CA VAL A 181 9.56 -24.14 -8.74
C VAL A 181 10.55 -23.78 -7.65
N ASP A 182 10.82 -22.48 -7.48
CA ASP A 182 11.60 -22.01 -6.34
C ASP A 182 10.75 -22.10 -5.05
N TYR A 183 9.55 -21.52 -5.09
CA TYR A 183 8.51 -21.67 -4.07
C TYR A 183 7.17 -21.14 -4.59
N LEU A 184 6.08 -21.55 -3.95
CA LEU A 184 4.77 -20.87 -4.06
C LEU A 184 4.42 -20.23 -2.72
N GLY A 185 3.72 -19.11 -2.72
CA GLY A 185 3.53 -18.37 -1.48
C GLY A 185 2.55 -17.22 -1.56
N VAL A 186 2.53 -16.44 -0.48
CA VAL A 186 1.70 -15.25 -0.33
C VAL A 186 2.60 -14.04 -0.05
N GLU A 187 2.12 -12.88 -0.47
CA GLU A 187 2.77 -11.60 -0.23
C GLU A 187 1.71 -10.61 0.25
N ILE A 188 1.91 -9.98 1.40
CA ILE A 188 0.94 -9.08 2.00
C ILE A 188 1.56 -7.79 2.52
N PHE A 189 0.82 -6.71 2.40
CA PHE A 189 1.09 -5.43 3.06
C PHE A 189 0.06 -5.17 4.16
N ARG A 190 0.52 -4.71 5.32
CA ARG A 190 -0.34 -4.23 6.42
C ARG A 190 0.17 -2.90 6.93
N PHE A 191 -0.77 -1.97 7.07
CA PHE A 191 -0.52 -0.60 7.50
C PHE A 191 -1.09 -0.40 8.90
N ARG A 192 -0.45 0.46 9.68
CA ARG A 192 -1.08 1.01 10.89
C ARG A 192 -2.23 1.92 10.44
N ASN A 193 -3.42 1.77 11.04
CA ASN A 193 -4.64 2.49 10.63
C ASN A 193 -4.50 4.03 10.60
N ALA A 194 -3.53 4.60 11.31
CA ALA A 194 -3.25 6.05 11.31
C ALA A 194 -2.34 6.52 10.16
N ASP A 195 -1.63 5.59 9.49
CA ASP A 195 -0.57 5.89 8.51
C ASP A 195 -0.98 5.50 7.08
N VAL A 196 -2.27 5.32 6.85
CA VAL A 196 -2.80 4.94 5.54
C VAL A 196 -2.78 6.19 4.65
N PRO A 197 -2.01 6.22 3.54
CA PRO A 197 -1.79 7.44 2.75
C PRO A 197 -3.06 8.07 2.16
N TRP A 198 -4.18 7.34 2.15
CA TRP A 198 -5.48 7.77 1.60
C TRP A 198 -6.57 8.00 2.65
N ILE A 199 -6.28 7.91 3.96
CA ILE A 199 -7.29 8.07 5.03
C ILE A 199 -7.18 9.42 5.77
N ASN A 200 -6.07 10.16 5.67
CA ASN A 200 -5.90 11.46 6.34
C ASN A 200 -5.72 12.62 5.35
#